data_AF-A0A957W6S5-F1
#
_entry.id   AF-A0A957W6S5-F1
#
_cell.length_a   1.000
_cell.length_b   1.000
_cell.length_c   1.000
_cell.angle_alpha   90.00
_cell.angle_beta   90.00
_cell.angle_gamma   90.00
#
_symmetry.space_group_name_H-M   'P 1'
#
loop_
_entity.id
_entity.type
_entity.pdbx_description
1 polymer ?
#
loop_
_entity_poly.entity_id
_entity_poly.type
_entity_poly.pdbx_seq_one_letter_code
_entity_poly.pdbx_strand_id
1 'polypeptide(L)'
;MPAFVTLGRRYGYLCLLLLANLSLLLPPGHPLRISGAVLLIGLLPGWLWAARFVPTSSGISRWIIAAGLSYTITCLITLLLQYLPGPIPLWQMVTILNIIALLPFLGRSKAEAQPAPSSQLPISIPLLLILVISLFLRAANLHYSEFQGDEALAMITAAEAIEGHEDALFLRSKGPAEV
;
A
#
# COMPACT_ATOMS: atom_id res chain seq x y z
N MET A 1 -4.76 15.53 -27.95
CA MET A 1 -4.27 14.15 -27.67
C MET A 1 -3.95 13.83 -26.19
N PRO A 2 -4.60 14.40 -25.14
CA PRO A 2 -4.38 13.96 -23.74
C PRO A 2 -5.36 12.86 -23.23
N ALA A 3 -6.49 12.64 -23.92
CA ALA A 3 -7.54 11.72 -23.45
C ALA A 3 -7.14 10.23 -23.55
N PHE A 4 -6.33 9.84 -24.54
CA PHE A 4 -5.93 8.44 -24.71
C PHE A 4 -4.89 7.96 -23.68
N VAL A 5 -3.97 8.84 -23.27
CA VAL A 5 -2.94 8.54 -22.25
C VAL A 5 -3.59 8.38 -20.88
N THR A 6 -4.60 9.20 -20.57
CA THR A 6 -5.35 9.10 -19.31
C THR A 6 -6.26 7.86 -19.26
N LEU A 7 -6.84 7.47 -20.39
CA LEU A 7 -7.62 6.23 -20.50
C LEU A 7 -6.74 4.99 -20.29
N GLY A 8 -5.57 4.94 -20.95
CA GLY A 8 -4.61 3.85 -20.78
C GLY A 8 -4.13 3.70 -19.33
N ARG A 9 -3.86 4.82 -18.64
CA ARG A 9 -3.46 4.80 -17.22
C ARG A 9 -4.56 4.29 -16.29
N ARG A 10 -5.83 4.60 -16.60
CA ARG A 10 -7.00 4.12 -15.85
C ARG A 10 -7.23 2.62 -16.05
N TYR A 11 -7.18 2.12 -17.28
CA TYR A 11 -7.32 0.69 -17.54
C TYR A 11 -6.14 -0.11 -16.99
N GLY A 12 -4.91 0.42 -17.07
CA GLY A 12 -3.74 -0.19 -16.45
C GLY A 12 -3.89 -0.32 -14.93
N TYR A 13 -4.41 0.72 -14.26
CA TYR A 13 -4.71 0.67 -12.84
C TYR A 13 -5.78 -0.39 -12.51
N LEU A 14 -6.88 -0.45 -13.28
CA LEU A 14 -7.92 -1.46 -13.07
C LEU A 14 -7.41 -2.88 -13.32
N CYS A 15 -6.57 -3.10 -14.33
CA CYS A 15 -5.91 -4.38 -14.56
C CYS A 15 -5.01 -4.77 -13.38
N LEU A 16 -4.22 -3.83 -12.86
CA LEU A 16 -3.38 -4.08 -11.68
C LEU A 16 -4.21 -4.39 -10.44
N LEU A 17 -5.30 -3.65 -10.21
CA LEU A 17 -6.22 -3.92 -9.10
C LEU A 17 -6.84 -5.31 -9.22
N LEU A 18 -7.29 -5.68 -10.43
CA LEU A 18 -7.85 -6.99 -10.70
C LEU A 18 -6.81 -8.10 -10.53
N LEU A 19 -5.59 -7.93 -11.04
CA LEU A 19 -4.49 -8.87 -10.85
C LEU A 19 -4.12 -9.05 -9.37
N ALA A 20 -4.08 -7.96 -8.59
CA ALA A 20 -3.83 -8.01 -7.16
C ALA A 20 -4.92 -8.83 -6.45
N ASN A 21 -6.20 -8.58 -6.75
CA ASN A 21 -7.29 -9.36 -6.18
C ASN A 21 -7.26 -10.85 -6.60
N LEU A 22 -7.01 -11.14 -7.88
CA LEU A 22 -6.89 -12.52 -8.37
C LEU A 22 -5.74 -13.26 -7.70
N SER A 23 -4.61 -12.58 -7.47
CA SER A 23 -3.46 -13.20 -6.80
C SER A 23 -3.74 -13.55 -5.34
N LEU A 24 -4.71 -12.89 -4.68
CA LEU A 24 -5.14 -13.26 -3.32
C LEU A 24 -5.90 -14.59 -3.26
N LEU A 25 -6.45 -15.06 -4.38
CA LEU A 25 -7.13 -16.36 -4.47
C LEU A 25 -6.16 -17.54 -4.47
N LEU A 26 -4.86 -17.28 -4.63
CA LEU A 26 -3.83 -18.32 -4.60
C LEU A 26 -3.65 -18.91 -3.18
N PRO A 27 -3.11 -20.13 -3.07
CA PRO A 27 -2.85 -20.76 -1.78
C PRO A 27 -1.95 -19.89 -0.86
N PRO A 28 -2.13 -19.98 0.46
CA PRO A 28 -1.25 -19.28 1.40
C PRO A 28 0.20 -19.72 1.20
N GLY A 29 1.14 -18.78 1.24
CA GLY A 29 2.56 -19.01 0.99
C GLY A 29 3.01 -18.87 -0.46
N HIS A 30 2.08 -18.77 -1.43
CA HIS A 30 2.47 -18.51 -2.82
C HIS A 30 3.03 -17.08 -2.97
N PRO A 31 4.20 -16.86 -3.60
CA PRO A 31 4.83 -15.53 -3.67
C PRO A 31 3.92 -14.49 -4.35
N LEU A 32 3.18 -14.89 -5.39
CA LEU A 32 2.22 -14.00 -6.06
C LEU A 32 1.11 -13.49 -5.13
N ARG A 33 0.65 -14.30 -4.17
CA ARG A 33 -0.35 -13.86 -3.18
C ARG A 33 0.21 -12.75 -2.29
N ILE A 34 1.46 -12.90 -1.88
CA ILE A 34 2.18 -11.90 -1.08
C ILE A 34 2.34 -10.62 -1.89
N SER A 35 2.78 -10.73 -3.16
CA SER A 35 2.89 -9.57 -4.05
C SER A 35 1.55 -8.86 -4.25
N GLY A 36 0.46 -9.61 -4.39
CA GLY A 36 -0.90 -9.08 -4.45
C GLY A 36 -1.31 -8.29 -3.21
N ALA A 37 -1.10 -8.88 -2.04
CA ALA A 37 -1.39 -8.23 -0.77
C ALA A 37 -0.57 -6.94 -0.59
N VAL A 38 0.73 -6.99 -0.90
CA VAL A 38 1.63 -5.83 -0.82
C VAL A 38 1.18 -4.72 -1.78
N LEU A 39 0.76 -5.05 -3.00
CA LEU A 39 0.24 -4.06 -3.94
C LEU A 39 -1.07 -3.44 -3.44
N LEU A 40 -1.99 -4.25 -2.92
CA LEU A 40 -3.32 -3.82 -2.51
C LEU A 40 -3.28 -2.99 -1.21
N ILE A 41 -2.35 -3.28 -0.30
CA ILE A 41 -2.16 -2.54 0.95
C ILE A 41 -1.22 -1.35 0.76
N GLY A 42 -0.10 -1.55 0.08
CA GLY A 42 1.02 -0.61 0.08
C GLY A 42 1.01 0.43 -1.03
N LEU A 43 0.22 0.25 -2.09
CA LEU A 43 0.38 1.08 -3.28
C LEU A 43 -0.90 1.47 -4.02
N LEU A 44 -1.80 0.51 -4.23
CA LEU A 44 -2.99 0.72 -5.06
C LEU A 44 -3.98 1.76 -4.49
N PRO A 45 -4.32 1.75 -3.17
CA PRO A 45 -5.30 2.68 -2.64
C PRO A 45 -4.86 4.13 -2.82
N GLY A 46 -3.61 4.47 -2.50
CA GLY A 46 -3.10 5.84 -2.55
C GLY A 46 -2.73 6.34 -3.94
N TRP A 47 -2.58 5.47 -4.94
CA TRP A 47 -2.09 5.85 -6.29
C TRP A 47 -2.95 6.93 -6.97
N LEU A 48 -4.26 6.69 -7.09
CA LEU A 48 -5.16 7.61 -7.75
C LEU A 48 -5.46 8.84 -6.90
N TRP A 49 -5.46 8.69 -5.57
CA TRP A 49 -5.60 9.80 -4.64
C TRP A 49 -4.39 10.75 -4.70
N ALA A 50 -3.16 10.23 -4.79
CA ALA A 50 -1.96 11.05 -4.94
C ALA A 50 -1.99 11.88 -6.22
N ALA A 51 -2.46 11.29 -7.32
CA ALA A 51 -2.68 12.02 -8.57
C ALA A 51 -3.77 13.11 -8.46
N ARG A 52 -4.73 12.95 -7.55
CA ARG A 52 -5.82 13.92 -7.31
C ARG A 52 -5.39 15.05 -6.37
N PHE A 53 -4.64 14.75 -5.32
CA PHE A 53 -4.20 15.74 -4.33
C PHE A 53 -3.01 16.57 -4.80
N VAL A 54 -2.06 15.96 -5.52
CA VAL A 54 -0.82 16.63 -5.96
C VAL A 54 -0.58 16.43 -7.46
N PRO A 55 -1.42 17.02 -8.34
CA PRO A 55 -1.36 16.78 -9.78
C PRO A 55 -0.07 17.28 -10.45
N THR A 56 0.59 18.28 -9.86
CA THR A 56 1.81 18.93 -10.38
C THR A 56 3.12 18.27 -9.92
N SER A 57 3.04 17.23 -9.09
CA SER A 57 4.22 16.52 -8.57
C SER A 57 4.99 15.77 -9.67
N SER A 58 6.31 15.75 -9.55
CA SER A 58 7.20 14.90 -10.36
C SER A 58 6.87 13.41 -10.18
N GLY A 59 7.21 12.57 -11.15
CA GLY A 59 6.85 11.13 -11.12
C GLY A 59 7.27 10.44 -9.81
N ILE A 60 8.51 10.61 -9.37
CA ILE A 60 9.05 9.96 -8.16
C ILE A 60 8.36 10.48 -6.89
N SER A 61 8.18 11.79 -6.76
CA SER A 61 7.49 12.35 -5.58
C SER A 61 6.04 11.85 -5.51
N ARG A 62 5.38 11.66 -6.65
CA ARG A 62 4.05 11.04 -6.72
C ARG A 62 4.05 9.58 -6.25
N TRP A 63 5.05 8.78 -6.61
CA TRP A 63 5.18 7.40 -6.11
C TRP A 63 5.33 7.37 -4.59
N ILE A 64 6.17 8.24 -4.02
CA ILE A 64 6.39 8.32 -2.57
C ILE A 64 5.10 8.75 -1.86
N ILE A 65 4.41 9.78 -2.37
CA ILE A 65 3.14 10.24 -1.82
C ILE A 65 2.07 9.13 -1.93
N ALA A 66 2.01 8.42 -3.05
CA ALA A 66 1.07 7.31 -3.25
C ALA A 66 1.32 6.16 -2.26
N ALA A 67 2.58 5.78 -2.04
CA ALA A 67 2.94 4.73 -1.10
C ALA A 67 2.60 5.14 0.35
N GLY A 68 3.01 6.35 0.76
CA GLY A 68 2.70 6.88 2.09
C GLY A 68 1.19 6.99 2.33
N LEU A 69 0.44 7.47 1.34
CA LEU A 69 -1.01 7.58 1.44
C LEU A 69 -1.69 6.21 1.50
N SER A 70 -1.23 5.22 0.74
CA SER A 70 -1.75 3.84 0.81
C SER A 70 -1.53 3.23 2.18
N TYR A 71 -0.33 3.43 2.75
CA TYR A 71 0.00 2.99 4.10
C TYR A 71 -0.93 3.63 5.14
N THR A 72 -1.06 4.97 5.13
CA THR A 72 -1.95 5.68 6.06
C THR A 72 -3.40 5.24 5.92
N ILE A 73 -3.90 5.10 4.68
CA ILE A 73 -5.26 4.63 4.42
C ILE A 73 -5.46 3.23 5.00
N THR A 74 -4.53 2.31 4.75
CA THR A 74 -4.66 0.94 5.27
C THR A 74 -4.63 0.91 6.78
N CYS A 75 -3.70 1.62 7.43
CA CYS A 75 -3.66 1.71 8.90
C CYS A 75 -4.97 2.25 9.48
N LEU A 76 -5.54 3.29 8.89
CA LEU A 76 -6.82 3.86 9.33
C LEU A 76 -8.00 2.90 9.13
N ILE A 77 -8.02 2.14 8.03
CA ILE A 77 -9.07 1.13 7.78
C ILE A 77 -8.93 -0.02 8.78
N THR A 78 -7.73 -0.55 8.99
CA THR A 78 -7.49 -1.62 9.97
C THR A 78 -7.93 -1.19 11.36
N LEU A 79 -7.57 0.03 11.76
CA LEU A 79 -8.03 0.62 13.01
C LEU A 79 -9.54 0.75 13.10
N LEU A 80 -10.17 1.28 12.06
CA LEU A 80 -11.62 1.43 12.01
C LEU A 80 -12.33 0.08 12.10
N LEU A 81 -11.79 -0.95 11.44
CA LEU A 81 -12.31 -2.32 11.52
C LEU A 81 -12.14 -2.93 12.91
N GLN A 82 -11.04 -2.64 13.61
CA GLN A 82 -10.85 -3.11 14.98
C GLN A 82 -11.87 -2.51 15.96
N TYR A 83 -12.33 -1.29 15.72
CA TYR A 83 -13.39 -0.69 16.55
C TYR A 83 -14.76 -1.35 16.36
N LEU A 84 -14.94 -2.19 15.34
CA LEU A 84 -16.15 -2.99 15.18
C LEU A 84 -16.00 -4.30 15.97
N PRO A 85 -17.01 -4.68 16.77
CA PRO A 85 -16.93 -5.91 17.56
C PRO A 85 -16.87 -7.15 16.64
N GLY A 86 -15.95 -8.07 16.95
CA GLY A 86 -15.78 -9.35 16.25
C GLY A 86 -14.46 -9.46 15.46
N PRO A 87 -14.21 -10.64 14.84
CA PRO A 87 -13.01 -10.87 14.03
C PRO A 87 -13.01 -9.99 12.79
N ILE A 88 -11.81 -9.65 12.29
CA ILE A 88 -11.65 -8.90 11.03
C ILE A 88 -11.49 -9.90 9.88
N PRO A 89 -12.56 -10.29 9.17
CA PRO A 89 -12.43 -11.19 8.06
C PRO A 89 -11.74 -10.53 6.87
N LEU A 90 -10.92 -11.31 6.18
CA LEU A 90 -10.17 -10.87 4.99
C LEU A 90 -11.07 -10.19 3.94
N TRP A 91 -12.29 -10.68 3.74
CA TRP A 91 -13.21 -10.12 2.74
C TRP A 91 -13.63 -8.68 3.08
N GLN A 92 -13.77 -8.31 4.35
CA GLN A 92 -14.11 -6.92 4.74
C GLN A 92 -12.96 -5.98 4.41
N MET A 93 -11.74 -6.35 4.80
CA MET A 93 -10.53 -5.58 4.51
C MET A 93 -10.35 -5.37 3.01
N VAL A 94 -10.41 -6.46 2.23
CA VAL A 94 -10.28 -6.40 0.77
C VAL A 94 -11.39 -5.58 0.14
N THR A 95 -12.64 -5.71 0.60
CA THR A 95 -13.77 -4.94 0.07
C THR A 95 -13.59 -3.44 0.30
N ILE A 96 -13.25 -3.03 1.52
CA ILE A 96 -13.08 -1.61 1.86
C ILE A 96 -11.90 -1.00 1.11
N LEU A 97 -10.76 -1.71 1.03
CA LEU A 97 -9.60 -1.25 0.27
C LEU A 97 -9.92 -1.09 -1.22
N ASN A 98 -10.68 -2.02 -1.82
CA ASN A 98 -11.13 -1.89 -3.21
C ASN A 98 -12.09 -0.71 -3.40
N ILE A 99 -13.04 -0.48 -2.48
CA ILE A 99 -13.94 0.67 -2.54
C ILE A 99 -13.15 1.97 -2.52
N ILE A 100 -12.19 2.10 -1.59
CA ILE A 100 -11.37 3.31 -1.45
C ILE A 100 -10.43 3.52 -2.64
N ALA A 101 -9.88 2.43 -3.19
CA ALA A 101 -9.09 2.43 -4.42
C ALA A 101 -9.90 2.89 -5.64
N LEU A 102 -11.19 2.55 -5.71
CA LEU A 102 -12.09 2.92 -6.80
C LEU A 102 -12.75 4.29 -6.62
N LEU A 103 -12.83 4.82 -5.40
CA LEU A 103 -13.51 6.08 -5.09
C LEU A 103 -13.03 7.28 -5.93
N PRO A 104 -11.71 7.44 -6.23
CA PRO A 104 -11.22 8.50 -7.10
C PRO A 104 -11.81 8.51 -8.53
N PHE A 105 -12.37 7.40 -9.01
CA PHE A 105 -13.02 7.32 -10.33
C PHE A 105 -14.37 8.03 -10.38
N LEU A 106 -15.10 8.14 -9.26
CA LEU A 106 -16.41 8.79 -9.22
C LEU A 106 -16.31 10.32 -9.34
N GLY A 107 -15.22 10.91 -8.86
CA GLY A 107 -15.01 12.35 -8.91
C GLY A 107 -14.39 12.78 -10.23
N ARG A 108 -14.92 13.83 -10.88
CA ARG A 108 -14.25 14.50 -12.01
C ARG A 108 -12.83 14.89 -11.59
N SER A 109 -11.83 14.29 -12.23
CA SER A 109 -10.44 14.67 -12.05
C SER A 109 -10.26 16.02 -12.72
N LYS A 110 -9.87 17.05 -11.96
CA LYS A 110 -9.35 18.28 -12.59
C LYS A 110 -8.15 17.84 -13.42
N ALA A 111 -8.24 18.10 -14.71
CA ALA A 111 -7.32 17.61 -15.71
C ALA A 111 -5.89 17.99 -15.35
N GLU A 112 -5.01 17.01 -15.60
CA GLU A 112 -3.56 17.06 -15.69
C GLU A 112 -3.02 18.49 -15.90
N ALA A 113 -2.55 19.11 -14.82
CA ALA A 113 -1.66 20.25 -14.96
C ALA A 113 -0.40 19.74 -15.66
N GLN A 114 -0.01 20.39 -16.75
CA GLN A 114 1.22 20.07 -17.47
C GLN A 114 2.37 20.02 -16.45
N PRO A 115 3.21 18.97 -16.46
CA PRO A 115 4.34 18.89 -15.57
C PRO A 115 5.21 20.14 -15.82
N ALA A 116 5.46 20.92 -14.77
CA ALA A 116 6.46 21.98 -14.84
C ALA A 116 7.78 21.35 -15.30
N PRO A 117 8.53 21.99 -16.22
CA PRO A 117 9.82 21.47 -16.67
C PRO A 117 10.75 21.38 -15.46
N SER A 118 10.89 20.19 -14.91
CA SER A 118 11.78 19.93 -13.80
C SER A 118 13.19 19.81 -14.35
N SER A 119 14.01 20.83 -14.17
CA SER A 119 15.46 20.72 -14.33
C SER A 119 15.98 19.75 -13.29
N GLN A 120 16.24 18.50 -13.67
CA GLN A 120 16.84 17.51 -12.78
C GLN A 120 18.22 17.13 -13.33
N LEU A 121 19.24 17.42 -12.54
CA LEU A 121 20.56 16.80 -12.67
C LEU A 121 20.39 15.27 -12.61
N PRO A 122 21.20 14.47 -13.34
CA PRO A 122 21.07 13.02 -13.43
C PRO A 122 21.54 12.32 -12.14
N ILE A 123 20.83 12.55 -11.03
CA ILE A 123 21.03 11.89 -9.73
C ILE A 123 20.34 10.51 -9.68
N SER A 124 19.65 10.11 -10.76
CA SER A 124 18.89 8.86 -10.81
C SER A 124 19.75 7.60 -10.67
N ILE A 125 20.94 7.56 -11.28
CA ILE A 125 21.82 6.38 -11.23
C ILE A 125 22.38 6.12 -9.83
N PRO A 126 23.02 7.09 -9.13
CA PRO A 126 23.52 6.84 -7.78
C PRO A 126 22.39 6.53 -6.80
N LEU A 127 21.23 7.19 -6.91
CA LEU A 127 20.07 6.88 -6.07
C LEU A 127 19.55 5.45 -6.33
N LEU A 128 19.44 5.04 -7.60
CA LEU A 128 19.04 3.68 -7.97
C LEU A 128 20.04 2.66 -7.42
N LEU A 129 21.34 2.93 -7.55
CA LEU A 129 22.39 2.06 -7.02
C LEU A 129 22.27 1.92 -5.49
N ILE A 130 22.11 3.03 -4.77
CA ILE A 130 21.89 3.02 -3.31
C ILE A 130 20.64 2.23 -2.95
N LEU A 131 19.54 2.40 -3.69
CA LEU A 131 18.28 1.69 -3.45
C LEU A 131 18.43 0.19 -3.68
N VAL A 132 19.10 -0.22 -4.76
CA VAL A 132 19.37 -1.64 -5.07
C VAL A 132 20.29 -2.26 -4.02
N ILE A 133 21.37 -1.59 -3.65
CA ILE A 133 22.30 -2.06 -2.62
C ILE A 133 21.57 -2.16 -1.27
N SER A 134 20.80 -1.14 -0.89
CA SER A 134 20.01 -1.13 0.34
C SER A 134 19.00 -2.27 0.38
N LEU A 135 18.27 -2.52 -0.72
CA LEU A 135 17.32 -3.62 -0.83
C LEU A 135 18.02 -4.98 -0.73
N PHE A 136 19.16 -5.16 -1.42
CA PHE A 136 19.95 -6.39 -1.36
C PHE A 136 20.44 -6.66 0.06
N LEU A 137 21.06 -5.67 0.71
CA LEU A 137 21.54 -5.79 2.09
C LEU A 137 20.40 -6.03 3.09
N ARG A 138 19.24 -5.41 2.89
CA ARG A 138 18.04 -5.61 3.72
C ARG A 138 17.49 -7.03 3.57
N ALA A 139 17.52 -7.60 2.36
CA ALA A 139 16.89 -8.89 2.06
C ALA A 139 17.82 -10.11 2.21
N ALA A 140 19.14 -9.93 2.08
CA ALA A 140 20.09 -11.05 2.05
C ALA A 140 20.06 -11.93 3.32
N ASN A 141 19.82 -11.32 4.48
CA ASN A 141 19.80 -12.02 5.77
C ASN A 141 18.40 -12.29 6.31
N LEU A 142 17.34 -12.15 5.50
CA LEU A 142 15.97 -12.34 5.98
C LEU A 142 15.71 -13.77 6.51
N HIS A 143 16.44 -14.77 6.01
CA HIS A 143 16.25 -16.18 6.38
C HIS A 143 16.86 -16.57 7.73
N TYR A 144 17.78 -15.76 8.28
CA TYR A 144 18.50 -16.04 9.53
C TYR A 144 17.97 -15.26 10.73
N SER A 145 17.03 -14.33 10.51
CA SER A 145 16.47 -13.51 11.57
C SER A 145 15.30 -14.24 12.21
N GLU A 146 15.53 -14.90 13.34
CA GLU A 146 14.45 -15.26 14.24
C GLU A 146 13.73 -13.98 14.69
N PHE A 147 12.40 -14.03 14.80
CA PHE A 147 11.62 -12.88 15.25
C PHE A 147 12.17 -12.39 16.59
N GLN A 148 12.72 -11.17 16.59
CA GLN A 148 13.17 -10.56 17.83
C GLN A 148 11.95 -10.19 18.67
N GLY A 149 12.11 -10.13 20.00
CA GLY A 149 10.98 -10.12 20.94
C GLY A 149 9.89 -9.07 20.63
N ASP A 150 10.27 -7.90 20.12
CA ASP A 150 9.32 -6.85 19.74
C ASP A 150 8.59 -7.11 18.41
N GLU A 151 9.24 -7.77 17.44
CA GLU A 151 8.63 -8.24 16.19
C GLU A 151 7.68 -9.42 16.42
N ALA A 152 8.08 -10.38 17.26
CA ALA A 152 7.24 -11.52 17.64
C ALA A 152 5.96 -11.04 18.34
N LEU A 153 6.11 -10.09 19.28
CA LEU A 153 4.98 -9.47 19.96
C LEU A 153 4.07 -8.72 18.98
N ALA A 154 4.63 -7.97 18.03
CA ALA A 154 3.82 -7.29 17.00
C ALA A 154 3.01 -8.30 16.18
N MET A 155 3.62 -9.41 15.76
CA MET A 155 2.96 -10.43 14.94
C MET A 155 1.87 -11.18 15.71
N ILE A 156 2.09 -11.48 17.00
CA ILE A 156 1.07 -12.09 17.87
C ILE A 156 -0.09 -11.13 18.09
N THR A 157 0.18 -9.85 18.42
CA THR A 157 -0.88 -8.85 18.59
C THR A 157 -1.69 -8.66 17.30
N ALA A 158 -1.05 -8.70 16.13
CA ALA A 158 -1.75 -8.63 14.85
C ALA A 158 -2.66 -9.86 14.64
N ALA A 159 -2.20 -11.05 15.02
CA ALA A 159 -3.00 -12.26 14.95
C ALA A 159 -4.21 -12.20 15.90
N GLU A 160 -4.00 -11.79 17.16
CA GLU A 160 -5.06 -11.63 18.16
C GLU A 160 -6.12 -10.62 17.70
N ALA A 161 -5.69 -9.49 17.12
CA ALA A 161 -6.57 -8.48 16.54
C ALA A 161 -7.41 -9.04 15.38
N ILE A 162 -6.78 -9.80 14.46
CA ILE A 162 -7.49 -10.46 13.35
C ILE A 162 -8.52 -11.49 13.87
N GLU A 163 -8.18 -12.21 14.94
CA GLU A 163 -9.07 -13.18 15.60
C GLU A 163 -10.23 -12.51 16.36
N GLY A 164 -10.21 -11.18 16.53
CA GLY A 164 -11.28 -10.42 17.16
C GLY A 164 -11.10 -10.17 18.66
N HIS A 165 -9.87 -10.28 19.17
CA HIS A 165 -9.57 -9.88 20.55
C HIS A 165 -9.51 -8.35 20.62
N GLU A 166 -10.55 -7.74 21.19
CA GLU A 166 -10.76 -6.29 21.18
C GLU A 166 -9.64 -5.52 21.91
N ASP A 167 -9.06 -6.11 22.95
CA ASP A 167 -8.05 -5.49 23.81
C ASP A 167 -6.61 -5.58 23.27
N ALA A 168 -6.36 -6.39 22.23
CA ALA A 168 -5.00 -6.71 21.77
C ALA A 168 -4.17 -5.46 21.44
N LEU A 169 -4.79 -4.49 20.75
CA LEU A 169 -4.16 -3.23 20.38
C LEU A 169 -4.07 -2.20 21.52
N PHE A 170 -4.93 -2.32 22.54
CA PHE A 170 -4.97 -1.38 23.69
C PHE A 170 -4.05 -1.80 24.83
N LEU A 171 -3.70 -3.08 24.92
CA LEU A 171 -2.77 -3.60 25.92
C LEU A 171 -1.30 -3.31 25.60
N ARG A 172 -1.01 -2.86 24.37
CA ARG A 172 0.35 -2.51 23.93
C ARG A 172 0.61 -1.01 24.12
N SER A 173 1.81 -0.67 24.62
CA SER A 173 2.25 0.72 24.76
C SER A 173 2.63 1.40 23.44
N LYS A 174 2.65 0.65 22.34
CA LYS A 174 3.07 1.09 21.00
C LYS A 174 1.85 1.39 20.13
N GLY A 175 2.02 2.31 19.19
CA GLY A 175 0.93 2.75 18.33
C GLY A 175 0.38 1.63 17.44
N PRO A 176 -0.89 1.72 17.04
CA PRO A 176 -1.57 0.68 16.25
C PRO A 176 -0.97 0.45 14.86
N ALA A 177 -0.14 1.37 14.36
CA ALA A 177 0.57 1.20 13.09
C ALA A 177 1.85 0.36 13.22
N GLU A 178 2.25 -0.01 14.44
CA GLU A 178 3.39 -0.91 14.70
C GLU A 178 2.99 -2.40 14.79
N VAL A 179 1.71 -2.69 14.57
CA VAL A 179 1.08 -4.02 14.63
C VAL A 179 0.47 -4.30 13.25
#